data_AF-A0A350JL03-F1
#
_entry.id   AF-A0A350JL03-F1
#
_cell.length_a   1.000
_cell.length_b   1.000
_cell.length_c   1.000
_cell.angle_alpha   90.00
_cell.angle_beta   90.00
_cell.angle_gamma   90.00
#
_symmetry.space_group_name_H-M   'P 1'
#
loop_
_entity.id
_entity.type
_entity.pdbx_description
1 polymer ?
#
loop_
_entity_poly.entity_id
_entity_poly.type
_entity_poly.pdbx_seq_one_letter_code
_entity_poly.pdbx_strand_id
1 'polypeptide(L)'
;GLISSCSERACTEIGCVNGLVLNFDLEEGTLAEVTLANNSNEEMLECGGIQSDCGATMIFDSFFPSSMHVILTKDSMVVSDYTQAIEFSDSQPNGPGCEPTCTQASVTISD
;
A
#
# COMPACT_ATOMS: atom_id res chain seq x y z
N GLY A 1 23.93 16.16 -34.15
CA GLY A 1 22.47 15.96 -34.17
C GLY A 1 22.14 14.86 -33.22
N LEU A 2 21.39 15.16 -32.16
CA LEU A 2 20.80 14.14 -31.29
C LEU A 2 19.32 14.10 -31.66
N ILE A 3 18.97 13.15 -32.54
CA ILE A 3 17.58 12.81 -32.80
C ILE A 3 17.17 11.94 -31.62
N SER A 4 16.75 12.57 -30.52
CA SER A 4 16.01 11.85 -29.48
C SER A 4 14.64 11.56 -30.08
N SER A 5 14.39 10.30 -30.41
CA SER A 5 13.13 9.84 -30.97
C SER A 5 12.02 9.89 -29.91
N CYS A 6 11.57 11.09 -29.56
CA CYS A 6 10.23 11.35 -29.02
C CYS A 6 9.37 11.88 -30.16
N SER A 7 9.23 11.13 -31.24
CA SER A 7 8.27 11.45 -32.29
C SER A 7 6.89 10.93 -31.88
N GLU A 8 5.99 11.87 -31.56
CA GLU A 8 4.51 11.76 -31.60
C GLU A 8 3.72 11.17 -30.40
N ARG A 9 4.20 11.26 -29.15
CA ARG A 9 3.34 11.01 -27.98
C ARG A 9 3.13 12.28 -27.15
N ALA A 10 1.88 12.75 -27.08
CA ALA A 10 1.49 13.82 -26.16
C ALA A 10 1.34 13.21 -24.75
N CYS A 11 2.45 13.11 -24.02
CA CYS A 11 2.44 12.72 -22.62
C CYS A 11 1.85 13.86 -21.77
N THR A 12 1.05 13.53 -20.75
CA THR A 12 0.69 14.51 -19.72
C THR A 12 1.85 14.72 -18.74
N GLU A 13 1.75 15.72 -17.85
CA GLU A 13 2.73 15.99 -16.79
C GLU A 13 2.16 15.64 -15.41
N ILE A 14 1.55 14.47 -15.28
CA ILE A 14 1.02 13.93 -14.03
C ILE A 14 2.16 13.18 -13.33
N GLY A 15 2.47 13.58 -12.09
CA GLY A 15 3.38 12.85 -11.22
C GLY A 15 2.69 11.68 -10.53
N CYS A 16 3.49 10.76 -9.99
CA CYS A 16 3.00 9.67 -9.13
C CYS A 16 4.04 9.29 -8.08
N VAL A 17 3.62 8.48 -7.10
CA VAL A 17 4.47 7.99 -6.02
C VAL A 17 4.34 6.47 -5.93
N ASN A 18 5.45 5.76 -5.73
CA ASN A 18 5.44 4.32 -5.47
C ASN A 18 5.06 4.06 -4.01
N GLY A 19 4.35 2.98 -3.75
CA GLY A 19 4.08 2.60 -2.37
C GLY A 19 2.88 1.69 -2.17
N LEU A 20 2.61 1.40 -0.90
CA LEU A 20 1.47 0.64 -0.44
C LEU A 20 0.51 1.55 0.29
N VAL A 21 -0.78 1.46 -0.04
CA VAL A 21 -1.87 2.11 0.69
C VAL A 21 -2.64 1.06 1.49
N LEU A 22 -2.63 1.18 2.81
CA LEU A 22 -3.47 0.41 3.70
C LEU A 22 -4.71 1.22 4.06
N ASN A 23 -5.89 0.70 3.73
CA ASN A 23 -7.16 1.24 4.16
C ASN A 23 -7.70 0.38 5.30
N PHE A 24 -8.14 1.00 6.37
CA PHE A 24 -8.71 0.31 7.52
C PHE A 24 -10.20 0.61 7.57
N ASP A 25 -11.01 -0.43 7.55
CA ASP A 25 -12.46 -0.39 7.71
C ASP A 25 -12.79 -1.26 8.92
N LEU A 26 -12.57 -0.71 10.12
CA LEU A 26 -12.65 -1.44 11.39
C LEU A 26 -13.82 -0.92 12.22
N GLU A 27 -14.54 -1.82 12.91
CA GLU A 27 -15.52 -1.41 13.90
C GLU A 27 -14.86 -0.65 15.09
N GLU A 28 -15.64 0.22 15.74
CA GLU A 28 -15.18 0.94 16.94
C GLU A 28 -14.69 -0.06 18.02
N GLY A 29 -13.49 0.20 18.56
CA GLY A 29 -12.87 -0.65 19.56
C GLY A 29 -12.06 -1.83 19.01
N THR A 30 -12.07 -2.08 17.70
CA THR A 30 -11.19 -3.08 17.06
C THR A 30 -9.79 -2.49 16.84
N LEU A 31 -8.76 -3.20 17.29
CA LEU A 31 -7.34 -2.92 17.05
C LEU A 31 -6.80 -3.87 15.99
N ALA A 32 -6.13 -3.33 14.97
CA ALA A 32 -5.36 -4.09 14.00
C ALA A 32 -3.87 -3.99 14.30
N GLU A 33 -3.22 -5.14 14.49
CA GLU A 33 -1.77 -5.30 14.46
C GLU A 33 -1.38 -5.87 13.10
N VAL A 34 -0.58 -5.12 12.35
CA VAL A 34 -0.22 -5.46 10.97
C VAL A 34 1.29 -5.59 10.85
N THR A 35 1.74 -6.75 10.38
CA THR A 35 3.13 -7.01 10.05
C THR A 35 3.29 -7.13 8.54
N LEU A 36 4.07 -6.23 7.96
CA LEU A 36 4.44 -6.22 6.56
C LEU A 36 5.82 -6.85 6.41
N ALA A 37 5.97 -7.76 5.46
CA ALA A 37 7.23 -8.48 5.28
C ALA A 37 7.62 -8.60 3.81
N ASN A 38 8.93 -8.58 3.57
CA ASN A 38 9.55 -9.11 2.36
C ASN A 38 10.68 -10.08 2.72
N ASN A 39 11.45 -10.52 1.73
CA ASN A 39 12.52 -11.50 1.92
C ASN A 39 13.67 -11.05 2.87
N SER A 40 13.70 -9.80 3.31
CA SER A 40 14.83 -9.24 4.04
C SER A 40 14.45 -8.37 5.24
N ASN A 41 13.24 -7.82 5.27
CA ASN A 41 12.79 -6.91 6.31
C ASN A 41 11.34 -7.17 6.70
N GLU A 42 11.02 -6.83 7.94
CA GLU A 42 9.69 -6.80 8.50
C GLU A 42 9.44 -5.43 9.12
N GLU A 43 8.24 -4.89 8.93
CA GLU A 43 7.77 -3.68 9.57
C GLU A 43 6.42 -3.94 10.23
N MET A 44 6.23 -3.35 11.41
CA MET A 44 5.00 -3.50 12.18
C MET A 44 4.32 -2.14 12.33
N LEU A 45 3.00 -2.14 12.16
CA LEU A 45 2.15 -0.98 12.38
C LEU A 45 0.88 -1.41 13.12
N GLU A 46 0.36 -0.49 13.92
CA GLU A 46 -0.86 -0.70 14.70
C GLU A 46 -1.87 0.38 14.32
N CYS A 47 -3.14 0.00 14.23
CA CYS A 47 -4.21 0.95 13.96
C CYS A 47 -5.51 0.55 14.67
N GLY A 48 -6.19 1.51 15.30
CA GLY A 48 -7.56 1.36 15.80
C GLY A 48 -7.65 1.33 17.32
N GLY A 49 -8.71 0.69 17.82
CA GLY A 49 -9.04 0.64 19.24
C GLY A 49 -9.87 1.82 19.71
N ILE A 50 -9.83 2.10 21.01
CA ILE A 50 -10.78 3.01 21.70
C ILE A 50 -10.44 4.50 21.46
N GLN A 51 -9.27 4.82 20.89
CA GLN A 51 -8.77 6.20 20.77
C GLN A 51 -8.10 6.53 19.42
N SER A 52 -8.16 5.66 18.42
CA SER A 52 -7.52 5.89 17.13
C SER A 52 -8.55 5.80 16.00
N ASP A 53 -8.61 6.88 15.22
CA ASP A 53 -9.28 6.89 13.93
C ASP A 53 -8.27 6.38 12.89
N CYS A 54 -8.61 5.29 12.22
CA CYS A 54 -7.78 4.72 11.19
C CYS A 54 -8.19 5.29 9.83
N GLY A 55 -7.40 6.25 9.35
CA GLY A 55 -7.49 6.67 7.96
C GLY A 55 -6.75 5.71 7.01
N ALA A 56 -6.47 6.18 5.80
CA ALA A 56 -5.53 5.51 4.92
C ALA A 56 -4.09 5.76 5.39
N THR A 57 -3.32 4.70 5.60
CA THR A 57 -1.87 4.77 5.84
C THR A 57 -1.13 4.54 4.54
N MET A 58 -0.25 5.47 4.18
CA MET A 58 0.61 5.35 3.00
C MET A 58 2.04 5.03 3.43
N ILE A 59 2.58 3.96 2.86
CA ILE A 59 3.97 3.53 3.07
C ILE A 59 4.75 3.92 1.82
N PHE A 60 5.61 4.93 1.99
CA PHE A 60 6.40 5.55 0.94
C PHE A 60 7.88 5.30 1.18
N ASP A 61 8.41 4.24 0.63
CA ASP A 61 9.84 3.97 0.69
C ASP A 61 10.26 2.94 -0.37
N SER A 62 11.55 2.59 -0.35
CA SER A 62 12.12 1.48 -1.09
C SER A 62 11.71 0.10 -0.53
N PHE A 63 10.76 0.02 0.40
CA PHE A 63 10.26 -1.22 0.95
C PHE A 63 8.96 -1.63 0.25
N PHE A 64 9.08 -2.67 -0.55
CA PHE A 64 7.96 -3.32 -1.23
C PHE A 64 7.68 -4.64 -0.51
N PRO A 65 6.80 -4.67 0.50
CA PRO A 65 6.43 -5.90 1.19
C PRO A 65 5.74 -6.86 0.22
N SER A 66 6.09 -8.14 0.26
CA SER A 66 5.43 -9.18 -0.54
C SER A 66 4.25 -9.81 0.21
N SER A 67 4.18 -9.65 1.53
CA SER A 67 3.13 -10.23 2.37
C SER A 67 2.75 -9.32 3.53
N MET A 68 1.51 -9.47 3.98
CA MET A 68 0.95 -8.83 5.16
C MET A 68 0.32 -9.87 6.07
N HIS A 69 0.68 -9.86 7.34
CA HIS A 69 0.00 -10.61 8.41
C HIS A 69 -0.78 -9.62 9.27
N VAL A 70 -2.04 -9.95 9.56
CA VAL A 70 -2.97 -9.09 10.30
C VAL A 70 -3.56 -9.87 11.45
N ILE A 71 -3.54 -9.28 12.63
CA ILE A 71 -4.27 -9.73 13.80
C ILE A 71 -5.25 -8.63 14.19
N LEU A 72 -6.53 -8.98 14.28
CA LEU A 72 -7.58 -8.07 14.72
C LEU A 72 -8.04 -8.48 16.12
N THR A 73 -8.02 -7.53 17.04
CA THR A 73 -8.38 -7.74 18.44
C THR A 73 -9.49 -6.77 18.86
N LYS A 74 -10.56 -7.28 19.45
CA LYS A 74 -11.67 -6.50 20.02
C LYS A 74 -11.91 -6.92 21.46
N ASP A 75 -12.00 -5.96 22.38
CA ASP A 75 -12.15 -6.21 23.82
C ASP A 75 -11.10 -7.22 24.38
N SER A 76 -9.86 -7.12 23.89
CA SER A 76 -8.75 -8.04 24.22
C SER A 76 -8.93 -9.50 23.76
N MET A 77 -9.85 -9.75 22.83
CA MET A 77 -10.04 -11.04 22.18
C MET A 77 -9.69 -10.95 20.69
N VAL A 78 -8.90 -11.91 20.20
CA VAL A 78 -8.60 -12.02 18.76
C VAL A 78 -9.87 -12.42 18.03
N VAL A 79 -10.32 -11.58 17.10
CA VAL A 79 -11.50 -11.80 16.24
C VAL A 79 -11.10 -12.25 14.83
N SER A 80 -9.89 -11.92 14.38
CA SER A 80 -9.34 -12.35 13.10
C SER A 80 -7.82 -12.47 13.15
N ASP A 81 -7.27 -13.42 12.40
CA ASP A 81 -5.83 -13.65 12.23
C ASP A 81 -5.61 -14.24 10.83
N TYR A 82 -4.98 -13.48 9.93
CA TYR A 82 -4.80 -13.90 8.55
C TYR A 82 -3.55 -13.30 7.89
N THR A 83 -3.04 -14.02 6.89
CA THR A 83 -1.95 -13.56 6.03
C THR A 83 -2.45 -13.43 4.61
N GLN A 84 -2.03 -12.38 3.91
CA GLN A 84 -2.25 -12.20 2.48
C GLN A 84 -1.00 -11.77 1.74
N ALA A 85 -0.92 -12.11 0.45
CA ALA A 85 0.07 -11.55 -0.46
C ALA A 85 -0.30 -10.09 -0.80
N ILE A 86 0.72 -9.30 -1.14
CA ILE A 86 0.54 -7.93 -1.62
C ILE A 86 0.94 -7.89 -3.09
N GLU A 87 -0.04 -7.60 -3.93
CA GLU A 87 0.12 -7.57 -5.38
C GLU A 87 0.34 -6.12 -5.84
N PHE A 88 1.59 -5.79 -6.13
CA PHE A 88 1.94 -4.50 -6.74
C PHE A 88 1.66 -4.52 -8.23
N SER A 89 1.19 -3.38 -8.74
CA SER A 89 0.95 -3.17 -10.16
C SER A 89 1.64 -1.91 -10.64
N ASP A 90 2.14 -1.97 -11.88
CA ASP A 90 2.72 -0.82 -12.56
C ASP A 90 1.64 -0.01 -13.28
N SER A 91 1.78 1.31 -13.23
CA SER A 91 0.92 2.25 -13.94
C SER A 91 1.73 3.32 -14.65
N GLN A 92 1.21 3.82 -15.77
CA GLN A 92 1.81 4.93 -16.53
C GLN A 92 0.81 6.08 -16.62
N PRO A 93 0.78 6.97 -15.62
CA PRO A 93 -0.23 8.03 -15.52
C PRO A 93 -0.16 9.01 -16.70
N ASN A 94 1.01 9.12 -17.34
CA ASN A 94 1.21 9.98 -18.51
C ASN A 94 0.89 9.32 -19.84
N GLY A 95 0.34 8.11 -19.80
CA GLY A 95 -0.01 7.30 -20.96
C GLY A 95 1.04 6.24 -21.29
N PRO A 96 0.69 5.26 -22.15
CA PRO A 96 1.60 4.17 -22.49
C PRO A 96 2.94 4.68 -23.03
N GLY A 97 4.04 4.16 -22.51
CA GLY A 97 5.41 4.52 -22.88
C GLY A 97 5.86 5.92 -22.45
N CYS A 98 5.07 6.60 -21.61
CA CYS A 98 5.46 7.87 -20.99
C CYS A 98 5.89 7.63 -19.54
N GLU A 99 7.00 8.25 -19.15
CA GLU A 99 7.47 8.26 -17.78
C GLU A 99 6.66 9.27 -16.91
N PRO A 100 6.62 9.09 -15.58
CA PRO A 100 7.17 7.95 -14.82
C PRO A 100 6.29 6.68 -14.94
N THR A 101 6.90 5.50 -14.78
CA THR A 101 6.17 4.28 -14.40
C THR A 101 6.11 4.16 -12.88
N CYS A 102 4.94 3.85 -12.32
CA CYS A 102 4.68 3.84 -10.89
C CYS A 102 4.23 2.46 -10.42
N THR A 103 4.87 1.95 -9.37
CA THR A 103 4.57 0.64 -8.76
C THR A 103 3.79 0.85 -7.47
N GLN A 104 2.53 0.43 -7.45
CA GLN A 104 1.63 0.67 -6.32
C GLN A 104 0.78 -0.56 -5.98
N ALA A 105 0.43 -0.68 -4.71
CA ALA A 105 -0.55 -1.64 -4.21
C ALA A 105 -1.52 -0.94 -3.25
N SER A 106 -2.73 -1.47 -3.13
CA SER A 106 -3.68 -1.04 -2.10
C SER A 106 -4.36 -2.25 -1.49
N VAL A 107 -4.47 -2.25 -0.17
CA VAL A 107 -5.09 -3.32 0.60
C VAL A 107 -6.09 -2.70 1.58
N THR A 108 -7.24 -3.35 1.72
CA THR A 108 -8.24 -3.02 2.74
C THR A 108 -8.19 -4.07 3.85
N ILE A 109 -8.15 -3.62 5.09
CA ILE A 109 -8.19 -4.43 6.31
C ILE A 109 -9.53 -4.17 6.99
N SER A 110 -10.27 -5.23 7.29
CA SER A 110 -11.60 -5.16 7.90
C SER A 110 -11.82 -6.33 8.86
N ASP A 111 -12.65 -6.13 9.89
CA ASP A 111 -13.08 -7.16 10.85
C ASP A 111 -14.33 -7.95 10.45
#